data_AF-A0A3D3CXV0-F1
#
_entry.id   AF-A0A3D3CXV0-F1
#
_cell.length_a   1.000
_cell.length_b   1.000
_cell.length_c   1.000
_cell.angle_alpha   90.00
_cell.angle_beta   90.00
_cell.angle_gamma   90.00
#
_symmetry.space_group_name_H-M   'P 1'
#
loop_
_entity.id
_entity.type
_entity.pdbx_description
1 polymer ?
#
loop_
_entity_poly.entity_id
_entity_poly.type
_entity_poly.pdbx_seq_one_letter_code
_entity_poly.pdbx_strand_id
1 'polypeptide(L)'
;MERNYDYEQLWRFTKNVFTSIGCNEEHALLAATGLLRADLRGIDSHGIARLTGYVRLWEAKRANASPNLELVHETPSTGVVDGDGGFGLV
;
A
#
# COMPACT_ATOMS: atom_id res chain seq x y z
N MET A 1 8.38 -10.63 24.82
CA MET A 1 9.78 -10.50 24.33
C MET A 1 9.71 -9.83 22.98
N GLU A 2 10.33 -8.68 22.83
CA GLU A 2 10.40 -7.97 21.54
C GLU A 2 11.33 -8.71 20.59
N ARG A 3 10.97 -8.74 19.30
CA ARG A 3 11.79 -9.27 18.22
C ARG A 3 12.09 -8.14 17.25
N ASN A 4 13.37 -7.97 16.94
CA ASN A 4 13.82 -7.05 15.90
C ASN A 4 13.83 -7.78 14.56
N TYR A 5 13.39 -7.07 13.54
CA TYR A 5 13.39 -7.55 12.16
C TYR A 5 14.17 -6.56 11.30
N ASP A 6 14.91 -7.10 10.33
CA ASP A 6 15.61 -6.29 9.35
C ASP A 6 14.62 -5.58 8.41
N TYR A 7 14.93 -4.34 8.03
CA TYR A 7 14.09 -3.53 7.14
C TYR A 7 13.85 -4.23 5.80
N GLU A 8 14.91 -4.75 5.17
CA GLU A 8 14.84 -5.37 3.85
C GLU A 8 14.00 -6.63 3.91
N GLN A 9 14.11 -7.39 4.99
CA GLN A 9 13.29 -8.57 5.23
C GLN A 9 11.80 -8.22 5.34
N LEU A 10 11.43 -7.22 6.16
CA LEU A 10 10.03 -6.80 6.31
C LEU A 10 9.47 -6.14 5.06
N TRP A 11 10.28 -5.36 4.35
CA TRP A 11 9.90 -4.73 3.09
C TRP A 11 9.59 -5.78 2.02
N ARG A 12 10.48 -6.79 1.84
CA ARG A 12 10.23 -7.91 0.92
C ARG A 12 8.99 -8.70 1.28
N PHE A 13 8.82 -9.02 2.56
CA PHE A 13 7.63 -9.70 3.04
C PHE A 13 6.35 -8.92 2.69
N THR A 14 6.33 -7.63 3.02
CA THR A 14 5.17 -6.75 2.78
C THR A 14 4.87 -6.62 1.28
N LYS A 15 5.90 -6.44 0.45
CA LYS A 15 5.76 -6.41 -1.01
C LYS A 15 5.14 -7.70 -1.53
N ASN A 16 5.66 -8.85 -1.12
CA ASN A 16 5.17 -10.15 -1.55
C ASN A 16 3.71 -10.39 -1.17
N VAL A 17 3.25 -9.87 -0.03
CA VAL A 17 1.83 -9.92 0.37
C VAL A 17 0.98 -9.09 -0.60
N PHE A 18 1.36 -7.85 -0.92
CA PHE A 18 0.63 -7.03 -1.90
C PHE A 18 0.60 -7.66 -3.30
N THR A 19 1.72 -8.22 -3.75
CA THR A 19 1.77 -8.98 -5.02
C THR A 19 0.82 -10.17 -4.99
N SER A 20 0.77 -10.90 -3.87
CA SER A 20 -0.08 -12.09 -3.72
C SER A 20 -1.58 -11.78 -3.74
N ILE A 21 -1.98 -10.57 -3.34
CA ILE A 21 -3.38 -10.11 -3.43
C ILE A 21 -3.71 -9.42 -4.77
N GLY A 22 -2.78 -9.40 -5.72
CA GLY A 22 -3.01 -8.97 -7.11
C GLY A 22 -2.46 -7.60 -7.48
N CYS A 23 -1.69 -6.93 -6.62
CA CYS A 23 -0.99 -5.72 -7.04
C CYS A 23 0.08 -6.03 -8.08
N ASN A 24 0.22 -5.15 -9.07
CA ASN A 24 1.38 -5.16 -9.96
C ASN A 24 2.67 -4.81 -9.16
N GLU A 25 3.84 -5.00 -9.79
CA GLU A 25 5.14 -4.80 -9.13
C GLU A 25 5.32 -3.38 -8.58
N GLU A 26 4.90 -2.36 -9.34
CA GLU A 26 5.03 -0.96 -8.96
C GLU A 26 4.16 -0.61 -7.75
N HIS A 27 2.88 -1.00 -7.79
CA HIS A 27 1.92 -0.80 -6.70
C HIS A 27 2.35 -1.53 -5.42
N ALA A 28 2.79 -2.79 -5.55
CA ALA A 28 3.28 -3.56 -4.40
C ALA A 28 4.53 -2.91 -3.77
N LEU A 29 5.44 -2.39 -4.60
CA LEU A 29 6.63 -1.66 -4.17
C LEU A 29 6.26 -0.37 -3.42
N LEU A 30 5.35 0.44 -3.97
CA LEU A 30 4.90 1.68 -3.36
C LEU A 30 4.23 1.42 -2.01
N ALA A 31 3.31 0.45 -1.96
CA ALA A 31 2.59 0.10 -0.75
C ALA A 31 3.52 -0.41 0.37
N ALA A 32 4.45 -1.33 0.06
CA ALA A 32 5.43 -1.82 1.02
C ALA A 32 6.35 -0.70 1.51
N THR A 33 6.82 0.15 0.60
CA THR A 33 7.69 1.29 0.95
C THR A 33 6.97 2.30 1.84
N GLY A 34 5.69 2.59 1.57
CA GLY A 34 4.88 3.50 2.36
C GLY A 34 4.72 3.03 3.81
N LEU A 35 4.34 1.76 4.00
CA LEU A 35 4.21 1.18 5.35
C LEU A 35 5.55 1.17 6.09
N LEU A 36 6.61 0.67 5.46
CA LEU A 36 7.89 0.55 6.16
C LEU A 36 8.57 1.90 6.40
N ARG A 37 8.26 2.95 5.63
CA ARG A 37 8.66 4.33 5.95
C ARG A 37 7.99 4.85 7.22
N ALA A 38 6.76 4.44 7.52
CA ALA A 38 6.11 4.80 8.78
C ALA A 38 6.78 4.10 9.96
N ASP A 39 7.10 2.81 9.83
CA ASP A 39 7.85 2.05 10.85
C ASP A 39 9.24 2.69 11.10
N LEU A 40 9.99 3.03 10.04
CA LEU A 40 11.30 3.70 10.18
C LEU A 40 11.23 5.07 10.85
N ARG A 41 10.06 5.73 10.82
CA ARG A 41 9.81 7.00 11.50
C ARG A 41 9.29 6.83 12.94
N GLY A 42 9.14 5.59 13.41
CA GLY A 42 8.57 5.28 14.73
C GLY A 42 7.06 5.52 14.81
N ILE A 43 6.34 5.46 13.67
CA ILE A 43 4.89 5.64 13.61
C ILE A 43 4.23 4.26 13.42
N ASP A 44 4.33 3.43 14.44
CA ASP A 44 3.91 2.02 14.41
C ASP A 44 2.43 1.83 14.02
N SER A 45 1.59 2.81 14.36
CA SER A 45 0.16 2.80 14.04
C SER A 45 -0.14 2.88 12.54
N HIS A 46 0.83 3.25 11.70
CA HIS A 46 0.68 3.44 10.27
C HIS A 46 1.62 2.57 9.42
N GLY A 47 2.48 1.76 10.04
CA GLY A 47 3.41 0.89 9.33
C GLY A 47 2.87 -0.51 9.08
N ILE A 48 3.73 -1.53 9.18
CA ILE A 48 3.41 -2.92 8.84
C ILE A 48 2.23 -3.49 9.66
N ALA A 49 1.95 -2.93 10.84
CA ALA A 49 0.77 -3.26 11.64
C ALA A 49 -0.56 -3.08 10.86
N ARG A 50 -0.58 -2.21 9.83
CA ARG A 50 -1.74 -1.97 8.97
C ARG A 50 -1.90 -2.99 7.84
N LEU A 51 -0.88 -3.80 7.54
CA LEU A 51 -0.89 -4.75 6.42
C LEU A 51 -2.12 -5.68 6.44
N THR A 52 -2.46 -6.23 7.61
CA THR A 52 -3.64 -7.08 7.78
C THR A 52 -4.95 -6.37 7.45
N GLY A 53 -5.02 -5.05 7.70
CA GLY A 53 -6.17 -4.22 7.35
C GLY A 53 -6.36 -4.10 5.83
N TYR A 54 -5.26 -3.93 5.08
CA TYR A 54 -5.31 -3.87 3.61
C TYR A 54 -5.76 -5.21 3.02
N VAL A 55 -5.23 -6.32 3.53
CA VAL A 55 -5.66 -7.67 3.11
C VAL A 55 -7.16 -7.87 3.37
N ARG A 56 -7.65 -7.49 4.56
CA ARG A 56 -9.09 -7.59 4.88
C ARG A 56 -9.98 -6.73 3.99
N LEU A 57 -9.54 -5.53 3.61
CA LEU A 57 -10.28 -4.68 2.68
C LEU A 57 -10.38 -5.34 1.30
N TRP A 58 -9.29 -5.93 0.83
CA TRP A 58 -9.26 -6.69 -0.42
C TRP A 58 -10.16 -7.94 -0.37
N GLU A 59 -10.07 -8.75 0.69
CA GLU A 59 -10.93 -9.93 0.89
C GLU A 59 -12.41 -9.57 0.88
N ALA A 60 -12.76 -8.43 1.49
CA ALA A 60 -14.11 -7.90 1.52
C ALA A 60 -14.56 -7.23 0.21
N LYS A 61 -13.73 -7.23 -0.85
CA LYS A 61 -13.95 -6.52 -2.13
C LYS A 61 -14.22 -5.02 -1.94
N ARG A 62 -13.60 -4.42 -0.92
CA ARG A 62 -13.67 -2.99 -0.60
C ARG A 62 -12.44 -2.21 -1.04
N ALA A 63 -11.42 -2.89 -1.54
CA ALA A 63 -10.24 -2.29 -2.15
C ALA A 63 -9.88 -3.05 -3.42
N ASN A 64 -9.61 -2.30 -4.50
CA ASN A 64 -9.14 -2.83 -5.76
C ASN A 64 -7.61 -2.94 -5.75
N ALA A 65 -7.09 -4.17 -5.87
CA ALA A 65 -5.64 -4.39 -5.88
C ALA A 65 -5.00 -4.07 -7.24
N SER A 66 -5.80 -3.96 -8.31
CA SER A 66 -5.37 -3.64 -9.67
C SER A 66 -6.21 -2.48 -10.22
N PRO A 67 -6.15 -1.29 -9.58
CA PRO A 67 -6.98 -0.15 -9.98
C PRO A 67 -6.54 0.40 -11.34
N ASN A 68 -7.51 0.86 -12.13
CA ASN A 68 -7.28 1.67 -13.31
C ASN A 68 -7.39 3.16 -12.95
N LEU A 69 -6.25 3.76 -12.57
CA LEU A 69 -6.20 5.16 -12.17
C LEU A 69 -6.42 6.09 -13.37
N GLU A 70 -7.34 7.04 -13.26
CA GLU A 70 -7.69 7.95 -14.35
C GLU A 70 -7.72 9.41 -13.91
N LEU A 71 -7.11 10.31 -14.69
CA LEU A 71 -7.24 11.74 -14.50
C LEU A 71 -8.57 12.21 -15.12
N VAL A 72 -9.58 12.42 -14.28
CA VAL A 72 -10.94 12.76 -14.73
C VAL A 72 -11.14 14.26 -14.96
N HIS A 73 -10.30 15.10 -14.37
CA HIS A 73 -10.30 16.55 -14.61
C HIS A 73 -8.94 17.17 -14.33
N GLU A 74 -8.53 18.15 -15.13
CA GLU A 74 -7.27 18.86 -14.99
C GLU A 74 -7.44 20.36 -15.25
N THR A 75 -6.69 21.17 -14.50
CA THR A 75 -6.42 22.59 -14.76
C THR A 75 -4.90 22.80 -14.71
N PRO A 76 -4.36 23.98 -15.08
CA PRO A 76 -2.91 24.20 -15.10
C PRO A 76 -2.17 23.92 -13.79
N SER A 77 -2.87 23.90 -12.64
CA SER A 77 -2.27 23.66 -11.32
C SER A 77 -3.04 22.66 -10.45
N THR A 78 -4.05 21.97 -10.97
CA THR A 78 -4.84 20.99 -10.20
C THR A 78 -5.22 19.79 -11.05
N GLY A 79 -5.24 18.60 -10.46
CA GLY A 79 -5.79 17.39 -11.08
C GLY A 79 -6.78 16.70 -10.13
N VAL A 80 -7.80 16.08 -10.71
CA VAL A 80 -8.72 15.17 -10.01
C VAL A 80 -8.49 13.77 -10.58
N VAL A 81 -8.12 12.83 -9.71
CA VAL A 81 -7.86 11.45 -10.08
C VAL A 81 -8.96 10.56 -9.51
N ASP A 82 -9.57 9.72 -10.34
CA ASP A 82 -10.36 8.59 -9.87
C ASP A 82 -9.42 7.46 -9.47
N GLY A 83 -9.49 7.08 -8.19
CA GLY A 83 -8.67 6.02 -7.62
C GLY A 83 -9.16 4.60 -7.93
N ASP A 84 -10.32 4.44 -8.56
CA ASP A 84 -10.92 3.14 -8.91
C ASP A 84 -11.00 2.17 -7.71
N GLY A 85 -11.32 2.72 -6.54
CA GLY A 85 -11.37 1.97 -5.28
C GLY A 85 -10.03 1.36 -4.85
N GLY A 86 -8.92 1.81 -5.42
CA GLY A 86 -7.56 1.36 -5.12
C GLY A 86 -7.13 1.64 -3.68
N PHE A 87 -6.00 1.04 -3.28
CA PHE A 87 -5.37 1.41 -2.03
C PHE A 87 -4.86 2.85 -2.10
N GLY A 88 -5.12 3.69 -1.09
CA GLY A 88 -4.55 5.05 -1.03
C GLY A 88 -3.02 5.09 -0.83
N LEU A 89 -2.35 3.94 -0.88
CA LEU A 89 -0.89 3.79 -0.84
C LEU A 89 -0.25 3.86 -2.24
N VAL A 90 -1.07 3.76 -3.29
CA VAL A 90 -0.64 3.74 -4.70
C VAL A 90 -1.17 4.94 -5.46
#